data_AF-E0WCU0-F1
#
_entry.id   AF-E0WCU0-F1
#
_cell.length_a   1.000
_cell.length_b   1.000
_cell.length_c   1.000
_cell.angle_alpha   90.00
_cell.angle_beta   90.00
_cell.angle_gamma   90.00
#
_symmetry.space_group_name_H-M   'P 1'
#
loop_
_entity.id
_entity.type
_entity.pdbx_description
1 polymer ?
#
loop_
_entity_poly.entity_id
_entity_poly.type
_entity_poly.pdbx_seq_one_letter_code
_entity_poly.pdbx_strand_id
1 'polypeptide(L)'
;DIRQESDRHTDVLNAITTHLDIGSYREWSEEKRQEWLLSELTGKRPLFPHDFPQTEEIKDVLDTLHVIAELPPDNFGAYIISMATSPSDVLAVELLQRECRVKKPLRVVPLFEKLADLEAAPAAVARLFSIEWYRNRINGKQEVMIGYSDSGKDAGRFSAAWQLYKSQAELVKVAKQFGVKLTMFHGRGGTVGRGGGPTHLAILSQPPDTIHGSLRVTVQGEVIEQSFGEEHLCFRTLQRFTAATLEHGMHPPVSPKPEWAALMDEMALIATEEYRSVVFKEPRFVEYFRSATPELEYGRMNIGSRPSKRKPSGGIESLRAIPWIFAWTQTRFHLPVWLGFGAAFNHVIAKDVRNIHVLQGMYKQWPFFRVTIDLVEMVFAKGDPGIAALYDKLLVSEDLWAFGEKLRTNYEETKQLLLQVAGHKDLLEGDPYLKQRLRLRDSYITTLNVCQAYTL
;
A
#
# COMPACT_ATOMS: atom_id res chain seq x y z
N ASP A 1 4.10 15.84 -7.28
CA ASP A 1 2.74 15.66 -6.71
C ASP A 1 2.67 16.27 -5.33
N ILE A 2 1.47 16.62 -4.92
CA ILE A 2 1.15 17.06 -3.56
C ILE A 2 0.39 15.94 -2.88
N ARG A 3 0.64 15.69 -1.60
CA ARG A 3 -0.06 14.64 -0.84
C ARG A 3 -0.33 15.06 0.59
N GLN A 4 -1.59 14.97 1.01
CA GLN A 4 -2.05 15.27 2.37
C GLN A 4 -3.09 14.22 2.80
N GLU A 5 -3.29 14.01 4.10
CA GLU A 5 -4.32 13.10 4.61
C GLU A 5 -5.71 13.74 4.69
N SER A 6 -6.76 12.95 4.44
CA SER A 6 -8.17 13.39 4.39
C SER A 6 -8.66 14.13 5.63
N ASP A 7 -8.23 13.69 6.82
CA ASP A 7 -8.62 14.31 8.09
C ASP A 7 -8.19 15.78 8.17
N ARG A 8 -7.04 16.14 7.59
CA ARG A 8 -6.54 17.53 7.56
C ARG A 8 -7.42 18.43 6.71
N HIS A 9 -8.03 17.90 5.64
CA HIS A 9 -9.03 18.64 4.85
C HIS A 9 -10.34 18.77 5.63
N THR A 10 -10.75 17.72 6.32
CA THR A 10 -11.92 17.71 7.21
C THR A 10 -11.78 18.75 8.32
N ASP A 11 -10.58 18.91 8.90
CA ASP A 11 -10.30 19.94 9.92
C ASP A 11 -10.52 21.36 9.39
N VAL A 12 -10.01 21.66 8.18
CA VAL A 12 -10.21 22.96 7.54
C VAL A 12 -11.71 23.22 7.31
N LEU A 13 -12.43 22.26 6.72
CA LEU A 13 -13.87 22.42 6.45
C LEU A 13 -14.67 22.54 7.74
N ASN A 14 -14.32 21.78 8.78
CA ASN A 14 -14.99 21.85 10.07
C ASN A 14 -14.80 23.21 10.76
N ALA A 15 -13.59 23.77 10.70
CA ALA A 15 -13.33 25.10 11.21
C ALA A 15 -14.14 26.15 10.44
N ILE A 16 -14.26 26.03 9.11
CA ILE A 16 -15.08 26.92 8.29
C ILE A 16 -16.56 26.83 8.69
N THR A 17 -17.13 25.63 8.75
CA THR A 17 -18.56 25.45 9.06
C THR A 17 -18.90 25.91 10.47
N THR A 18 -17.98 25.72 11.42
CA THR A 18 -18.16 26.16 12.81
C THR A 18 -18.10 27.68 12.91
N HIS A 19 -17.14 28.33 12.23
CA HIS A 19 -17.02 29.79 12.23
C HIS A 19 -18.21 30.50 11.58
N LEU A 20 -18.84 29.85 10.60
CA LEU A 20 -20.04 30.36 9.91
C LEU A 20 -21.35 30.03 10.63
N ASP A 21 -21.30 29.40 11.81
CA ASP A 21 -22.47 28.94 12.58
C ASP A 21 -23.44 28.04 11.78
N ILE A 22 -22.92 27.28 10.81
CA ILE A 22 -23.71 26.32 10.00
C ILE A 22 -23.55 24.87 10.48
N GLY A 23 -22.72 24.63 11.49
CA GLY A 23 -22.55 23.36 12.19
C GLY A 23 -21.15 22.77 12.10
N SER A 24 -20.99 21.53 12.56
CA SER A 24 -19.73 20.79 12.59
C SER A 24 -19.64 19.80 11.42
N TYR A 25 -18.89 20.13 10.36
CA TYR A 25 -18.68 19.25 9.19
C TYR A 25 -18.18 17.85 9.62
N ARG A 26 -17.35 17.79 10.67
CA ARG A 26 -16.81 16.54 11.21
C ARG A 26 -17.90 15.61 11.76
N GLU A 27 -18.98 16.16 12.30
CA GLU A 27 -20.10 15.39 12.88
C GLU A 27 -21.15 14.98 11.84
N TRP A 28 -21.10 15.55 10.64
CA TRP A 28 -22.08 15.23 9.60
C TRP A 28 -21.86 13.83 9.03
N SER A 29 -22.97 13.18 8.64
CA SER A 29 -22.92 11.94 7.86
C SER A 29 -22.29 12.18 6.49
N GLU A 30 -21.85 11.11 5.84
CA GLU A 30 -21.25 11.18 4.50
C GLU A 30 -22.21 11.83 3.48
N GLU A 31 -23.51 11.51 3.57
CA GLU A 31 -24.55 12.08 2.71
C GLU A 31 -24.67 13.59 2.92
N LYS A 32 -24.74 14.03 4.19
CA LYS A 32 -24.83 15.46 4.51
C LYS A 32 -23.57 16.23 4.11
N ARG A 33 -22.39 15.61 4.24
CA ARG A 33 -21.13 16.18 3.72
C ARG A 33 -21.19 16.35 2.20
N GLN A 34 -21.60 15.33 1.46
CA GLN A 34 -21.74 15.42 0.00
C GLN A 34 -22.76 16.49 -0.40
N GLU A 35 -23.93 16.54 0.22
CA GLU A 35 -24.97 17.54 -0.07
C GLU A 35 -24.44 18.96 0.12
N TRP A 36 -23.78 19.23 1.25
CA TRP A 36 -23.21 20.55 1.51
C TRP A 36 -22.07 20.89 0.53
N LEU A 37 -21.13 19.97 0.32
CA LEU A 37 -20.02 20.18 -0.62
C LEU A 37 -20.53 20.47 -2.03
N LEU A 38 -21.55 19.76 -2.51
CA LEU A 38 -22.13 19.99 -3.83
C LEU A 38 -22.88 21.31 -3.93
N SER A 39 -23.57 21.72 -2.85
CA SER A 39 -24.17 23.06 -2.76
C SER A 39 -23.10 24.14 -2.90
N GLU A 40 -21.99 24.04 -2.16
CA GLU A 40 -20.91 25.02 -2.25
C GLU A 40 -20.20 24.97 -3.61
N LEU A 41 -19.92 23.78 -4.15
CA LEU A 41 -19.23 23.59 -5.44
C LEU A 41 -20.02 24.11 -6.66
N THR A 42 -21.35 24.08 -6.59
CA THR A 42 -22.24 24.66 -7.60
C THR A 42 -22.53 26.15 -7.36
N GLY A 43 -22.46 26.58 -6.10
CA GLY A 43 -22.56 27.97 -5.69
C GLY A 43 -21.42 28.85 -6.23
N LYS A 44 -21.67 30.16 -6.29
CA LYS A 44 -20.70 31.19 -6.71
C LYS A 44 -20.23 32.07 -5.55
N ARG A 45 -20.78 31.85 -4.35
CA ARG A 45 -20.43 32.62 -3.15
C ARG A 45 -19.06 32.14 -2.64
N PRO A 46 -18.10 33.04 -2.36
CA PRO A 46 -16.86 32.66 -1.67
C PRO A 46 -17.14 32.11 -0.28
N LEU A 47 -16.43 31.06 0.11
CA LEU A 47 -16.64 30.35 1.36
C LEU A 47 -15.79 30.91 2.51
N PHE A 48 -14.56 31.37 2.24
CA PHE A 48 -13.65 31.84 3.29
C PHE A 48 -14.09 33.19 3.89
N PRO A 49 -14.33 33.25 5.21
CA PRO A 49 -14.41 34.50 5.95
C PRO A 49 -13.08 35.27 5.87
N HIS A 50 -13.13 36.60 5.89
CA HIS A 50 -11.93 37.44 5.94
C HIS A 50 -11.14 37.26 7.25
N ASP A 51 -11.83 36.91 8.34
CA ASP A 51 -11.30 36.77 9.71
C ASP A 51 -11.20 35.30 10.16
N PHE A 52 -11.03 34.37 9.23
CA PHE A 52 -11.03 32.93 9.51
C PHE A 52 -9.89 32.52 10.47
N PRO A 53 -10.19 31.97 11.66
CA PRO A 53 -9.18 31.51 12.60
C PRO A 53 -8.49 30.23 12.10
N GLN A 54 -7.16 30.20 12.14
CA GLN A 54 -6.35 29.09 11.64
C GLN A 54 -5.44 28.57 12.73
N THR A 55 -5.51 27.27 13.02
CA THR A 55 -4.44 26.56 13.72
C THR A 55 -3.22 26.43 12.80
N GLU A 56 -2.04 26.08 13.35
CA GLU A 56 -0.85 25.82 12.52
C GLU A 56 -1.12 24.75 11.46
N GLU A 57 -1.84 23.69 11.82
CA GLU A 57 -2.21 22.61 10.90
C GLU A 57 -3.20 23.07 9.81
N ILE A 58 -4.19 23.90 10.14
CA ILE A 58 -5.11 24.45 9.13
C ILE A 58 -4.34 25.38 8.19
N LYS A 59 -3.50 26.26 8.75
CA LYS A 59 -2.68 27.19 7.99
C LYS A 59 -1.77 26.46 6.99
N ASP A 60 -1.10 25.39 7.40
CA ASP A 60 -0.24 24.57 6.55
C ASP A 60 -1.00 24.00 5.32
N VAL A 61 -2.25 23.55 5.48
CA VAL A 61 -3.07 23.07 4.36
C VAL A 61 -3.41 24.21 3.40
N LEU A 62 -3.82 25.36 3.93
CA LEU A 62 -4.21 26.52 3.13
C LEU A 62 -3.01 27.14 2.40
N ASP A 63 -1.89 27.32 3.10
CA ASP A 63 -0.64 27.83 2.52
C ASP A 63 -0.12 26.90 1.42
N THR A 64 -0.24 25.58 1.58
CA THR A 64 0.07 24.62 0.51
C THR A 64 -0.77 24.90 -0.74
N LEU A 65 -2.08 25.17 -0.58
CA LEU A 65 -2.97 25.49 -1.72
C LEU A 65 -2.68 26.87 -2.31
N HIS A 66 -2.28 27.86 -1.51
CA HIS A 66 -1.84 29.16 -2.01
C HIS A 66 -0.56 29.05 -2.86
N VAL A 67 0.43 28.27 -2.41
CA VAL A 67 1.64 27.98 -3.21
C VAL A 67 1.28 27.32 -4.55
N ILE A 68 0.31 26.41 -4.54
CA ILE A 68 -0.20 25.79 -5.78
C ILE A 68 -0.88 26.82 -6.70
N ALA A 69 -1.60 27.79 -6.14
CA ALA A 69 -2.27 28.84 -6.91
C ALA A 69 -1.31 29.86 -7.53
N GLU A 70 -0.15 30.08 -6.92
CA GLU A 70 0.86 31.07 -7.35
C GLU A 70 1.84 30.54 -8.40
N LEU A 71 2.14 29.24 -8.36
CA LEU A 71 3.15 28.63 -9.24
C LEU A 71 2.58 28.18 -10.61
N PRO A 72 3.44 28.09 -11.64
CA PRO A 72 3.07 27.53 -12.94
C PRO A 72 2.43 26.12 -12.82
N PRO A 73 1.29 25.85 -13.49
CA PRO A 73 0.57 24.58 -13.37
C PRO A 73 1.37 23.33 -13.77
N ASP A 74 2.36 23.47 -14.64
CA ASP A 74 3.25 22.41 -15.12
C ASP A 74 4.30 21.98 -14.07
N ASN A 75 4.47 22.72 -12.98
CA ASN A 75 5.26 22.29 -11.83
C ASN A 75 4.60 21.12 -11.07
N PHE A 76 3.31 20.87 -11.29
CA PHE A 76 2.52 19.96 -10.47
C PHE A 76 1.96 18.77 -11.25
N GLY A 77 1.84 17.65 -10.53
CA GLY A 77 1.16 16.45 -10.99
C GLY A 77 -0.24 16.34 -10.38
N ALA A 78 -0.42 15.37 -9.49
CA ALA A 78 -1.68 15.13 -8.77
C ALA A 78 -1.70 15.79 -7.39
N TYR A 79 -2.92 16.01 -6.86
CA TYR A 79 -3.17 16.16 -5.43
C TYR A 79 -3.69 14.82 -4.89
N ILE A 80 -2.89 14.13 -4.07
CA ILE A 80 -3.19 12.80 -3.56
C ILE A 80 -3.74 12.90 -2.14
N ILE A 81 -4.87 12.24 -1.88
CA ILE A 81 -5.51 12.19 -0.56
C ILE A 81 -5.17 10.87 0.11
N SER A 82 -4.29 10.89 1.12
CA SER A 82 -3.99 9.70 1.93
C SER A 82 -5.15 9.40 2.88
N MET A 83 -5.35 8.12 3.24
CA MET A 83 -6.51 7.66 4.00
C MET A 83 -7.85 8.12 3.40
N ALA A 84 -7.98 8.08 2.07
CA ALA A 84 -9.26 8.35 1.43
C ALA A 84 -10.22 7.19 1.73
N THR A 85 -11.44 7.54 2.16
CA THR A 85 -12.48 6.59 2.56
C THR A 85 -13.77 6.79 1.75
N SER A 86 -14.07 8.03 1.37
CA SER A 86 -15.40 8.41 0.87
C SER A 86 -15.35 9.43 -0.26
N PRO A 87 -16.44 9.59 -1.04
CA PRO A 87 -16.57 10.66 -2.03
C PRO A 87 -16.33 12.07 -1.47
N SER A 88 -16.80 12.35 -0.25
CA SER A 88 -16.62 13.65 0.39
C SER A 88 -15.15 14.05 0.55
N ASP A 89 -14.23 13.10 0.73
CA ASP A 89 -12.79 13.37 0.82
C ASP A 89 -12.27 14.01 -0.48
N VAL A 90 -12.71 13.51 -1.63
CA VAL A 90 -12.33 14.02 -2.95
C VAL A 90 -12.97 15.39 -3.20
N LEU A 91 -14.27 15.52 -2.93
CA LEU A 91 -15.02 16.77 -3.13
C LEU A 91 -14.52 17.89 -2.21
N ALA A 92 -14.09 17.56 -0.99
CA ALA A 92 -13.49 18.50 -0.05
C ALA A 92 -12.24 19.18 -0.65
N VAL A 93 -11.35 18.40 -1.26
CA VAL A 93 -10.15 18.96 -1.90
C VAL A 93 -10.49 19.75 -3.15
N GLU A 94 -11.45 19.31 -3.97
CA GLU A 94 -11.92 20.10 -5.11
C GLU A 94 -12.46 21.48 -4.66
N LEU A 95 -13.22 21.52 -3.56
CA LEU A 95 -13.71 22.76 -2.99
C LEU A 95 -12.57 23.64 -2.47
N LEU A 96 -11.66 23.09 -1.66
CA LEU A 96 -10.54 23.84 -1.11
C LEU A 96 -9.61 24.40 -2.20
N GLN A 97 -9.34 23.65 -3.27
CA GLN A 97 -8.58 24.17 -4.41
C GLN A 97 -9.26 25.38 -5.07
N ARG A 98 -10.59 25.34 -5.23
CA ARG A 98 -11.36 26.45 -5.79
C ARG A 98 -11.31 27.68 -4.87
N GLU A 99 -11.55 27.47 -3.57
CA GLU A 99 -11.61 28.56 -2.59
C GLU A 99 -10.25 29.22 -2.34
N CYS A 100 -9.15 28.44 -2.43
CA CYS A 100 -7.78 28.97 -2.44
C CYS A 100 -7.34 29.51 -3.81
N ARG A 101 -8.29 29.68 -4.76
CA ARG A 101 -8.10 30.34 -6.06
C ARG A 101 -7.09 29.65 -6.98
N VAL A 102 -6.96 28.33 -6.88
CA VAL A 102 -6.15 27.53 -7.82
C VAL A 102 -6.83 27.56 -9.19
N LYS A 103 -6.36 28.45 -10.09
CA LYS A 103 -6.98 28.71 -11.40
C LYS A 103 -7.07 27.48 -12.30
N LYS A 104 -6.05 26.61 -12.24
CA LYS A 104 -6.03 25.31 -12.91
C LYS A 104 -5.87 24.23 -11.83
N PRO A 105 -6.98 23.75 -11.23
CA PRO A 105 -6.89 22.84 -10.11
C PRO A 105 -6.25 21.51 -10.53
N LEU A 106 -5.44 20.95 -9.64
CA LEU A 106 -4.78 19.67 -9.83
C LEU A 106 -5.85 18.57 -9.87
N ARG A 107 -5.56 17.48 -10.57
CA ARG A 107 -6.41 16.28 -10.51
C ARG A 107 -6.33 15.70 -9.09
N VAL A 108 -7.48 15.42 -8.50
CA VAL A 108 -7.58 14.84 -7.16
C VAL A 108 -7.56 13.31 -7.26
N VAL A 109 -6.68 12.68 -6.47
CA VAL A 109 -6.40 11.24 -6.52
C VAL A 109 -6.62 10.63 -5.14
N PRO A 110 -7.71 9.88 -4.91
CA PRO A 110 -7.89 9.15 -3.66
C PRO A 110 -6.85 8.02 -3.56
N LEU A 111 -6.20 7.92 -2.41
CA LEU A 111 -5.35 6.79 -2.03
C LEU A 111 -6.11 5.94 -0.99
N PHE A 112 -6.58 4.77 -1.44
CA PHE A 112 -7.24 3.78 -0.58
C PHE A 112 -6.17 2.90 0.09
N GLU A 113 -6.13 2.90 1.43
CA GLU A 113 -5.03 2.31 2.21
C GLU A 113 -5.46 1.12 3.07
N LYS A 114 -6.65 1.11 3.68
CA LYS A 114 -7.13 -0.04 4.47
C LYS A 114 -7.93 -1.03 3.62
N LEU A 115 -8.12 -2.24 4.14
CA LEU A 115 -8.89 -3.28 3.46
C LEU A 115 -10.34 -2.83 3.19
N ALA A 116 -10.99 -2.25 4.20
CA ALA A 116 -12.36 -1.73 4.07
C ALA A 116 -12.46 -0.59 3.04
N ASP A 117 -11.45 0.28 2.98
CA ASP A 117 -11.41 1.39 2.02
C ASP A 117 -11.28 0.84 0.57
N LEU A 118 -10.46 -0.21 0.37
CA LEU A 118 -10.35 -0.88 -0.92
C LEU A 118 -11.65 -1.59 -1.33
N GLU A 119 -12.36 -2.21 -0.39
CA GLU A 119 -13.67 -2.82 -0.64
C GLU A 119 -14.72 -1.78 -1.03
N ALA A 120 -14.72 -0.62 -0.38
CA ALA A 120 -15.64 0.48 -0.66
C ALA A 120 -15.25 1.32 -1.91
N ALA A 121 -14.00 1.25 -2.36
CA ALA A 121 -13.46 2.09 -3.43
C ALA A 121 -14.30 2.10 -4.73
N PRO A 122 -14.78 0.95 -5.26
CA PRO A 122 -15.63 0.95 -6.45
C PRO A 122 -16.93 1.73 -6.27
N ALA A 123 -17.57 1.60 -5.09
CA ALA A 123 -18.81 2.30 -4.78
C ALA A 123 -18.56 3.81 -4.62
N ALA A 124 -17.48 4.21 -3.94
CA ALA A 124 -17.11 5.61 -3.79
C ALA A 124 -16.83 6.27 -5.16
N VAL A 125 -16.07 5.59 -6.04
CA VAL A 125 -15.77 6.09 -7.39
C VAL A 125 -17.01 6.12 -8.28
N ALA A 126 -17.88 5.11 -8.20
CA ALA A 126 -19.16 5.13 -8.92
C ALA A 126 -20.04 6.31 -8.47
N ARG A 127 -20.09 6.59 -7.16
CA ARG A 127 -20.81 7.74 -6.63
C ARG A 127 -20.23 9.05 -7.16
N LEU A 128 -18.91 9.23 -7.13
CA LEU A 128 -18.26 10.40 -7.73
C LEU A 128 -18.59 10.56 -9.22
N PHE A 129 -18.56 9.47 -9.99
CA PHE A 129 -18.92 9.51 -11.40
C PHE A 129 -20.41 9.71 -11.66
N SER A 130 -21.29 9.50 -10.69
CA SER A 130 -22.71 9.84 -10.82
C SER A 130 -23.01 11.33 -10.65
N ILE A 131 -22.06 12.11 -10.11
CA ILE A 131 -22.20 13.54 -9.87
C ILE A 131 -21.82 14.32 -11.12
N GLU A 132 -22.78 15.04 -11.72
CA GLU A 132 -22.57 15.79 -12.96
C GLU A 132 -21.44 16.82 -12.85
N TRP A 133 -21.40 17.60 -11.75
CA TRP A 133 -20.34 18.58 -11.50
C TRP A 133 -18.95 17.92 -11.55
N TYR A 134 -18.79 16.76 -10.91
CA TYR A 134 -17.52 16.05 -10.84
C TYR A 134 -17.13 15.45 -12.19
N ARG A 135 -18.08 14.85 -12.93
CA ARG A 135 -17.84 14.35 -14.30
C ARG A 135 -17.32 15.45 -15.23
N ASN A 136 -17.96 16.62 -15.18
CA ASN A 136 -17.55 17.79 -15.97
C ASN A 136 -16.15 18.25 -15.56
N ARG A 137 -15.87 18.28 -14.25
CA ARG A 137 -14.57 18.67 -13.68
C ARG A 137 -13.42 17.77 -14.14
N ILE A 138 -13.60 16.45 -14.15
CA ILE A 138 -12.55 15.48 -14.47
C ILE A 138 -12.35 15.25 -15.98
N ASN A 139 -13.28 15.75 -16.82
CA ASN A 139 -13.22 15.68 -18.27
C ASN A 139 -12.82 14.28 -18.81
N GLY A 140 -13.52 13.25 -18.32
CA GLY A 140 -13.33 11.87 -18.76
C GLY A 140 -12.05 11.17 -18.29
N LYS A 141 -11.29 11.72 -17.34
CA LYS A 141 -10.08 11.08 -16.80
C LYS A 141 -10.06 11.07 -15.27
N GLN A 142 -9.90 9.89 -14.67
CA GLN A 142 -9.70 9.74 -13.23
C GLN A 142 -8.40 8.98 -12.96
N GLU A 143 -7.69 9.37 -11.91
CA GLU A 143 -6.58 8.58 -11.39
C GLU A 143 -6.90 8.13 -9.96
N VAL A 144 -6.61 6.88 -9.63
CA VAL A 144 -6.79 6.31 -8.28
C VAL A 144 -5.46 5.71 -7.84
N MET A 145 -5.04 6.00 -6.60
CA MET A 145 -3.82 5.44 -6.04
C MET A 145 -4.14 4.26 -5.13
N ILE A 146 -3.30 3.23 -5.19
CA ILE A 146 -3.43 2.03 -4.36
C ILE A 146 -2.18 1.79 -3.52
N GLY A 147 -2.35 1.53 -2.22
CA GLY A 147 -1.26 1.43 -1.24
C GLY A 147 -0.97 -0.01 -0.76
N TYR A 148 -0.02 -0.70 -1.38
CA TYR A 148 0.30 -2.09 -1.01
C TYR A 148 0.81 -2.26 0.43
N SER A 149 1.81 -1.46 0.83
CA SER A 149 2.39 -1.58 2.19
C SER A 149 1.43 -1.15 3.28
N ASP A 150 0.60 -0.14 3.02
CA ASP A 150 -0.38 0.34 4.00
C ASP A 150 -1.52 -0.68 4.18
N SER A 151 -2.05 -1.27 3.09
CA SER A 151 -3.05 -2.35 3.17
C SER A 151 -2.48 -3.63 3.78
N GLY A 152 -1.22 -3.97 3.45
CA GLY A 152 -0.52 -5.10 4.05
C GLY A 152 -0.32 -4.93 5.56
N LYS A 153 -0.12 -3.71 6.04
CA LYS A 153 -0.04 -3.40 7.48
C LYS A 153 -1.38 -3.59 8.20
N ASP A 154 -2.49 -3.30 7.53
CA ASP A 154 -3.84 -3.41 8.10
C ASP A 154 -4.34 -4.87 8.21
N ALA A 155 -4.11 -5.69 7.18
CA ALA A 155 -4.78 -6.99 7.05
C ALA A 155 -3.87 -8.16 6.66
N GLY A 156 -2.55 -7.95 6.62
CA GLY A 156 -1.61 -8.94 6.10
C GLY A 156 -1.47 -8.87 4.58
N ARG A 157 -0.30 -9.25 4.07
CA ARG A 157 0.06 -9.06 2.66
C ARG A 157 -0.78 -9.90 1.70
N PHE A 158 -1.16 -11.13 2.08
CA PHE A 158 -1.97 -12.01 1.24
C PHE A 158 -3.32 -11.34 0.91
N SER A 159 -4.06 -10.97 1.95
CA SER A 159 -5.40 -10.39 1.83
C SER A 159 -5.38 -9.02 1.17
N ALA A 160 -4.37 -8.20 1.49
CA ALA A 160 -4.15 -6.94 0.80
C ALA A 160 -3.94 -7.12 -0.71
N ALA A 161 -3.09 -8.06 -1.13
CA ALA A 161 -2.84 -8.32 -2.54
C ALA A 161 -4.12 -8.78 -3.28
N TRP A 162 -4.89 -9.69 -2.67
CA TRP A 162 -6.13 -10.18 -3.26
C TRP A 162 -7.19 -9.09 -3.37
N GLN A 163 -7.40 -8.32 -2.30
CA GLN A 163 -8.36 -7.23 -2.31
C GLN A 163 -7.97 -6.14 -3.33
N LEU A 164 -6.67 -5.82 -3.46
CA LEU A 164 -6.17 -4.92 -4.49
C LEU A 164 -6.47 -5.42 -5.91
N TYR A 165 -6.36 -6.73 -6.16
CA TYR A 165 -6.73 -7.30 -7.46
C TYR A 165 -8.23 -7.11 -7.75
N LYS A 166 -9.09 -7.47 -6.78
CA LYS A 166 -10.55 -7.32 -6.90
C LYS A 166 -10.96 -5.86 -7.10
N SER A 167 -10.47 -4.95 -6.24
CA SER A 167 -10.81 -3.53 -6.31
C SER A 167 -10.40 -2.91 -7.65
N GLN A 168 -9.23 -3.25 -8.19
CA GLN A 168 -8.81 -2.77 -9.51
C GLN A 168 -9.74 -3.30 -10.63
N ALA A 169 -10.11 -4.59 -10.59
CA ALA A 169 -11.01 -5.17 -11.58
C ALA A 169 -12.40 -4.50 -11.55
N GLU A 170 -12.95 -4.22 -10.37
CA GLU A 170 -14.24 -3.54 -10.23
C GLU A 170 -14.18 -2.05 -10.60
N LEU A 171 -13.11 -1.34 -10.21
CA LEU A 171 -12.92 0.06 -10.60
C LEU A 171 -12.86 0.25 -12.11
N VAL A 172 -12.24 -0.69 -12.85
CA VAL A 172 -12.24 -0.67 -14.32
C VAL A 172 -13.65 -0.85 -14.88
N LYS A 173 -14.46 -1.76 -14.33
CA LYS A 173 -15.85 -1.94 -14.75
C LYS A 173 -16.66 -0.67 -14.54
N VAL A 174 -16.54 -0.05 -13.36
CA VAL A 174 -17.18 1.24 -13.04
C VAL A 174 -16.73 2.32 -14.02
N ALA A 175 -15.42 2.48 -14.24
CA ALA A 175 -14.89 3.49 -15.14
C ALA A 175 -15.41 3.32 -16.59
N LYS A 176 -15.49 2.07 -17.08
CA LYS A 176 -16.07 1.76 -18.40
C LYS A 176 -17.55 2.12 -18.47
N GLN A 177 -18.35 1.81 -17.44
CA GLN A 177 -19.78 2.16 -17.40
C GLN A 177 -20.02 3.67 -17.55
N PHE A 178 -19.14 4.49 -16.97
CA PHE A 178 -19.26 5.96 -17.02
C PHE A 178 -18.45 6.62 -18.15
N GLY A 179 -17.76 5.84 -18.99
CA GLY A 179 -16.93 6.35 -20.08
C GLY A 179 -15.71 7.15 -19.60
N VAL A 180 -15.15 6.81 -18.43
CA VAL A 180 -14.00 7.48 -17.83
C VAL A 180 -12.73 6.66 -18.07
N LYS A 181 -11.67 7.32 -18.56
CA LYS A 181 -10.33 6.72 -18.62
C LYS A 181 -9.73 6.71 -17.21
N LEU A 182 -9.65 5.53 -16.62
CA LEU A 182 -9.01 5.32 -15.33
C LEU A 182 -7.49 5.11 -15.49
N THR A 183 -6.69 5.70 -14.61
CA THR A 183 -5.26 5.40 -14.43
C THR A 183 -5.03 4.92 -13.02
N MET A 184 -4.41 3.75 -12.86
CA MET A 184 -3.97 3.26 -11.56
C MET A 184 -2.60 3.83 -11.22
N PHE A 185 -2.48 4.46 -10.06
CA PHE A 185 -1.20 4.85 -9.49
C PHE A 185 -0.76 3.83 -8.42
N HIS A 186 0.23 3.02 -8.78
CA HIS A 186 0.78 1.99 -7.91
C HIS A 186 1.72 2.60 -6.86
N GLY A 187 1.31 2.53 -5.59
CA GLY A 187 2.11 2.93 -4.44
C GLY A 187 3.28 2.00 -4.13
N ARG A 188 3.97 2.27 -3.02
CA ARG A 188 5.13 1.48 -2.56
C ARG A 188 4.72 0.08 -2.07
N GLY A 189 5.66 -0.86 -2.11
CA GLY A 189 5.49 -2.20 -1.53
C GLY A 189 4.90 -3.26 -2.45
N GLY A 190 4.36 -2.85 -3.61
CA GLY A 190 3.84 -3.75 -4.62
C GLY A 190 4.95 -4.50 -5.37
N THR A 191 4.57 -5.60 -6.03
CA THR A 191 5.44 -6.36 -6.95
C THR A 191 5.99 -5.48 -8.08
N VAL A 192 5.20 -4.51 -8.55
CA VAL A 192 5.55 -3.57 -9.62
C VAL A 192 6.70 -2.62 -9.22
N GLY A 193 6.74 -2.13 -7.98
CA GLY A 193 7.65 -1.08 -7.54
C GLY A 193 8.95 -1.54 -6.87
N ARG A 194 9.13 -2.85 -6.62
CA ARG A 194 10.24 -3.36 -5.79
C ARG A 194 11.48 -3.85 -6.54
N GLY A 195 11.44 -3.97 -7.87
CA GLY A 195 12.59 -4.37 -8.71
C GLY A 195 13.31 -5.67 -8.29
N GLY A 196 12.72 -6.43 -7.35
CA GLY A 196 13.28 -7.62 -6.73
C GLY A 196 12.64 -8.91 -7.22
N GLY A 197 11.49 -8.82 -7.90
CA GLY A 197 10.99 -9.83 -8.83
C GLY A 197 10.91 -9.22 -10.23
N PRO A 198 10.50 -9.98 -11.27
CA PRO A 198 10.42 -9.45 -12.63
C PRO A 198 9.31 -8.38 -12.69
N THR A 199 9.65 -7.09 -12.52
CA THR A 199 8.70 -5.96 -12.66
C THR A 199 7.93 -6.04 -13.98
N HIS A 200 8.56 -6.59 -15.03
CA HIS A 200 7.90 -6.92 -16.28
C HIS A 200 6.67 -7.83 -16.07
N LEU A 201 6.84 -9.00 -15.44
CA LEU A 201 5.75 -9.93 -15.17
C LEU A 201 4.71 -9.35 -14.19
N ALA A 202 5.15 -8.51 -13.23
CA ALA A 202 4.24 -7.84 -12.30
C ALA A 202 3.30 -6.84 -12.98
N ILE A 203 3.74 -6.20 -14.08
CA ILE A 203 2.89 -5.35 -14.90
C ILE A 203 1.94 -6.22 -15.73
N LEU A 204 2.46 -7.29 -16.36
CA LEU A 204 1.64 -8.22 -17.14
C LEU A 204 0.58 -8.96 -16.29
N SER A 205 0.77 -9.06 -14.99
CA SER A 205 -0.16 -9.73 -14.08
C SER A 205 -1.27 -8.85 -13.53
N GLN A 206 -1.27 -7.55 -13.82
CA GLN A 206 -2.37 -6.67 -13.40
C GLN A 206 -3.70 -7.15 -14.02
N PRO A 207 -4.85 -6.94 -13.36
CA PRO A 207 -6.13 -7.34 -13.93
C PRO A 207 -6.31 -6.78 -15.36
N PRO A 208 -7.00 -7.51 -16.26
CA PRO A 208 -7.27 -7.00 -17.61
C PRO A 208 -7.80 -5.58 -17.59
N ASP A 209 -7.43 -4.77 -18.58
CA ASP A 209 -7.99 -3.43 -18.80
C ASP A 209 -7.69 -2.38 -17.70
N THR A 210 -6.76 -2.67 -16.78
CA THR A 210 -6.37 -1.72 -15.72
C THR A 210 -5.32 -0.70 -16.13
N ILE A 211 -4.55 -0.96 -17.19
CA ILE A 211 -3.43 -0.11 -17.63
C ILE A 211 -3.81 0.75 -18.84
N HIS A 212 -4.37 0.16 -19.90
CA HIS A 212 -4.82 0.87 -21.12
C HIS A 212 -3.87 2.00 -21.60
N GLY A 213 -2.57 1.67 -21.69
CA GLY A 213 -1.51 2.58 -22.16
C GLY A 213 -1.14 3.72 -21.20
N SER A 214 -1.60 3.68 -19.94
CA SER A 214 -1.29 4.68 -18.92
C SER A 214 -0.88 3.98 -17.61
N LEU A 215 0.43 3.85 -17.40
CA LEU A 215 0.99 3.25 -16.19
C LEU A 215 1.63 4.34 -15.33
N ARG A 216 1.28 4.38 -14.04
CA ARG A 216 1.93 5.24 -13.05
C ARG A 216 2.39 4.41 -11.86
N VAL A 217 3.69 4.42 -11.57
CA VAL A 217 4.30 3.56 -10.55
C VAL A 217 5.26 4.38 -9.68
N THR A 218 5.24 4.11 -8.38
CA THR A 218 6.24 4.66 -7.47
C THR A 218 7.56 3.90 -7.60
N VAL A 219 8.63 4.59 -7.98
CA VAL A 219 10.00 4.07 -7.82
C VAL A 219 10.42 4.28 -6.38
N GLN A 220 10.69 3.19 -5.67
CA GLN A 220 11.13 3.27 -4.28
C GLN A 220 12.59 3.74 -4.19
N GLY A 221 12.91 4.57 -3.19
CA GLY A 221 14.27 5.10 -3.00
C GLY A 221 15.30 4.00 -2.82
N GLU A 222 14.95 2.91 -2.13
CA GLU A 222 15.84 1.76 -1.93
C GLU A 222 16.12 0.94 -3.20
N VAL A 223 15.45 1.24 -4.33
CA VAL A 223 15.63 0.57 -5.64
C VAL A 223 16.08 1.55 -6.73
N ILE A 224 16.24 2.84 -6.41
CA ILE A 224 16.58 3.88 -7.41
C ILE A 224 17.93 3.58 -8.07
N GLU A 225 18.94 3.25 -7.27
CA GLU A 225 20.29 2.95 -7.73
C GLU A 225 20.30 1.70 -8.62
N GLN A 226 19.64 0.62 -8.19
CA GLN A 226 19.54 -0.60 -9.00
C GLN A 226 18.83 -0.36 -10.35
N SER A 227 17.90 0.60 -10.39
CA SER A 227 17.06 0.84 -11.56
C SER A 227 17.68 1.83 -12.54
N PHE A 228 18.42 2.83 -12.04
CA PHE A 228 18.83 4.01 -12.81
C PHE A 228 20.29 4.44 -12.59
N GLY A 229 21.02 3.83 -11.65
CA GLY A 229 22.40 4.24 -11.31
C GLY A 229 23.45 3.90 -12.36
N GLU A 230 23.16 2.95 -13.25
CA GLU A 230 24.04 2.55 -14.35
C GLU A 230 23.30 2.64 -15.69
N GLU A 231 23.99 3.09 -16.75
CA GLU A 231 23.38 3.44 -18.05
C GLU A 231 22.61 2.28 -18.70
N HIS A 232 23.19 1.09 -18.74
CA HIS A 232 22.55 -0.09 -19.34
C HIS A 232 21.37 -0.57 -18.50
N LEU A 233 21.47 -0.51 -17.18
CA LEU A 233 20.37 -0.84 -16.28
C LEU A 233 19.22 0.17 -16.39
N CYS A 234 19.52 1.46 -16.48
CA CYS A 234 18.57 2.53 -16.75
C CYS A 234 17.81 2.26 -18.05
N PHE A 235 18.53 2.00 -19.15
CA PHE A 235 17.92 1.64 -20.44
C PHE A 235 16.99 0.42 -20.31
N ARG A 236 17.46 -0.67 -19.68
CA ARG A 236 16.65 -1.88 -19.48
C ARG A 236 15.43 -1.63 -18.59
N THR A 237 15.51 -0.68 -17.67
CA THR A 237 14.39 -0.25 -16.83
C THR A 237 13.34 0.43 -17.67
N LEU A 238 13.71 1.43 -18.47
CA LEU A 238 12.77 2.12 -19.35
C LEU A 238 12.17 1.16 -20.40
N GLN A 239 12.99 0.26 -20.95
CA GLN A 239 12.57 -0.76 -21.90
C GLN A 239 11.49 -1.68 -21.31
N ARG A 240 11.71 -2.25 -20.11
CA ARG A 240 10.76 -3.22 -19.53
C ARG A 240 9.42 -2.58 -19.14
N PHE A 241 9.43 -1.35 -18.64
CA PHE A 241 8.19 -0.62 -18.34
C PHE A 241 7.40 -0.37 -19.62
N THR A 242 8.06 0.11 -20.68
CA THR A 242 7.43 0.38 -21.97
C THR A 242 6.84 -0.89 -22.59
N ALA A 243 7.64 -1.96 -22.66
CA ALA A 243 7.22 -3.23 -23.26
C ALA A 243 6.04 -3.86 -22.51
N ALA A 244 6.13 -3.99 -21.18
CA ALA A 244 5.09 -4.65 -20.40
C ALA A 244 3.78 -3.86 -20.37
N THR A 245 3.84 -2.52 -20.35
CA THR A 245 2.65 -1.65 -20.46
C THR A 245 1.97 -1.80 -21.81
N LEU A 246 2.74 -1.88 -22.89
CA LEU A 246 2.21 -2.08 -24.24
C LEU A 246 1.59 -3.47 -24.40
N GLU A 247 2.32 -4.51 -23.99
CA GLU A 247 1.86 -5.90 -24.10
C GLU A 247 0.60 -6.14 -23.27
N HIS A 248 0.52 -5.68 -22.02
CA HIS A 248 -0.68 -5.86 -21.18
C HIS A 248 -1.95 -5.30 -21.84
N GLY A 249 -1.84 -4.16 -22.53
CA GLY A 249 -2.97 -3.53 -23.22
C GLY A 249 -3.46 -4.27 -24.47
N MET A 250 -2.64 -5.15 -25.05
CA MET A 250 -2.97 -5.92 -26.27
C MET A 250 -3.12 -7.42 -26.00
N HIS A 251 -2.53 -7.91 -24.92
CA HIS A 251 -2.49 -9.30 -24.51
C HIS A 251 -2.72 -9.38 -22.99
N PRO A 252 -3.96 -9.18 -22.53
CA PRO A 252 -4.29 -9.20 -21.11
C PRO A 252 -4.08 -10.61 -20.52
N PRO A 253 -3.77 -10.72 -19.22
CA PRO A 253 -3.61 -12.02 -18.57
C PRO A 253 -4.95 -12.77 -18.48
N VAL A 254 -4.85 -14.08 -18.29
CA VAL A 254 -6.03 -14.93 -18.03
C VAL A 254 -6.79 -14.45 -16.79
N SER A 255 -8.11 -14.38 -16.88
CA SER A 255 -8.97 -14.18 -15.72
C SER A 255 -8.89 -15.38 -14.78
N PRO A 256 -8.98 -15.18 -13.44
CA PRO A 256 -8.99 -16.31 -12.51
C PRO A 256 -10.20 -17.19 -12.76
N LYS A 257 -10.01 -18.51 -12.67
CA LYS A 257 -11.12 -19.46 -12.67
C LYS A 257 -11.99 -19.27 -11.41
N PRO A 258 -13.29 -19.57 -11.44
CA PRO A 258 -14.16 -19.41 -10.27
C PRO A 258 -13.65 -20.11 -9.01
N GLU A 259 -13.10 -21.32 -9.15
CA GLU A 259 -12.52 -22.09 -8.06
C GLU A 259 -11.25 -21.41 -7.48
N TRP A 260 -10.47 -20.69 -8.29
CA TRP A 260 -9.31 -19.95 -7.81
C TRP A 260 -9.74 -18.71 -7.03
N ALA A 261 -10.73 -17.96 -7.53
CA ALA A 261 -11.27 -16.79 -6.83
C ALA A 261 -11.87 -17.18 -5.48
N ALA A 262 -12.68 -18.25 -5.44
CA ALA A 262 -13.26 -18.77 -4.20
C ALA A 262 -12.19 -19.19 -3.17
N LEU A 263 -11.13 -19.87 -3.63
CA LEU A 263 -10.02 -20.27 -2.76
C LEU A 263 -9.26 -19.05 -2.22
N MET A 264 -9.05 -18.02 -3.05
CA MET A 264 -8.42 -16.76 -2.61
C MET A 264 -9.28 -15.99 -1.60
N ASP A 265 -10.61 -15.97 -1.77
CA ASP A 265 -11.52 -15.35 -0.81
C ASP A 265 -11.45 -16.05 0.55
N GLU A 266 -11.47 -17.39 0.57
CA GLU A 266 -11.33 -18.17 1.80
C GLU A 266 -9.97 -17.94 2.48
N MET A 267 -8.86 -18.06 1.73
CA MET A 267 -7.52 -17.83 2.24
C MET A 267 -7.33 -16.41 2.80
N ALA A 268 -7.94 -15.39 2.18
CA ALA A 268 -7.82 -14.01 2.63
C ALA A 268 -8.45 -13.79 4.02
N LEU A 269 -9.57 -14.46 4.32
CA LEU A 269 -10.19 -14.38 5.65
C LEU A 269 -9.27 -14.96 6.73
N ILE A 270 -8.73 -16.16 6.47
CA ILE A 270 -7.83 -16.85 7.41
C ILE A 270 -6.52 -16.08 7.59
N ALA A 271 -5.91 -15.59 6.50
CA ALA A 271 -4.67 -14.81 6.56
C ALA A 271 -4.86 -13.52 7.37
N THR A 272 -5.98 -12.82 7.18
CA THR A 272 -6.28 -11.59 7.95
C THR A 272 -6.53 -11.88 9.41
N GLU A 273 -7.23 -12.98 9.73
CA GLU A 273 -7.45 -13.38 11.12
C GLU A 273 -6.14 -13.69 11.84
N GLU A 274 -5.27 -14.53 11.25
CA GLU A 274 -3.97 -14.85 11.83
C GLU A 274 -3.13 -13.58 12.00
N TYR A 275 -2.99 -12.77 10.93
CA TYR A 275 -2.21 -11.54 10.97
C TYR A 275 -2.70 -10.60 12.07
N ARG A 276 -4.01 -10.32 12.15
CA ARG A 276 -4.56 -9.42 13.16
C ARG A 276 -4.51 -10.02 14.56
N SER A 277 -4.57 -11.34 14.70
CA SER A 277 -4.43 -12.02 16.00
C SER A 277 -3.07 -11.73 16.64
N VAL A 278 -2.00 -11.72 15.83
CA VAL A 278 -0.65 -11.44 16.27
C VAL A 278 -0.40 -9.94 16.39
N VAL A 279 -0.75 -9.15 15.37
CA VAL A 279 -0.30 -7.74 15.29
C VAL A 279 -1.15 -6.78 16.12
N PHE A 280 -2.45 -7.07 16.27
CA PHE A 280 -3.39 -6.15 16.93
C PHE A 280 -4.09 -6.73 18.16
N LYS A 281 -4.31 -8.06 18.23
CA LYS A 281 -5.03 -8.68 19.36
C LYS A 281 -4.10 -9.16 20.47
N GLU A 282 -2.87 -9.56 20.15
CA GLU A 282 -1.87 -9.98 21.14
C GLU A 282 -1.38 -8.76 21.96
N PRO A 283 -1.72 -8.66 23.26
CA PRO A 283 -1.47 -7.45 24.05
C PRO A 283 0.02 -7.10 24.16
N ARG A 284 0.89 -8.10 24.13
CA ARG A 284 2.35 -7.91 24.27
C ARG A 284 3.09 -7.75 22.94
N PHE A 285 2.38 -7.74 21.81
CA PHE A 285 3.03 -7.61 20.50
C PHE A 285 3.83 -6.32 20.36
N VAL A 286 3.29 -5.18 20.81
CA VAL A 286 3.96 -3.88 20.69
C VAL A 286 5.22 -3.82 21.57
N GLU A 287 5.17 -4.44 22.75
CA GLU A 287 6.33 -4.59 23.64
C GLU A 287 7.42 -5.41 22.93
N TYR A 288 7.08 -6.62 22.48
CA TYR A 288 7.99 -7.48 21.72
C TYR A 288 8.58 -6.78 20.50
N PHE A 289 7.74 -6.13 19.68
CA PHE A 289 8.17 -5.43 18.47
C PHE A 289 9.23 -4.34 18.75
N ARG A 290 9.05 -3.56 19.82
CA ARG A 290 9.96 -2.47 20.18
C ARG A 290 11.29 -2.98 20.77
N SER A 291 11.29 -4.17 21.36
CA SER A 291 12.51 -4.82 21.86
C SER A 291 13.24 -5.59 20.75
N ALA A 292 12.51 -6.34 19.94
CA ALA A 292 13.05 -7.22 18.91
C ALA A 292 13.49 -6.49 17.64
N THR A 293 13.25 -5.18 17.52
CA THR A 293 13.58 -4.39 16.31
C THR A 293 14.06 -2.98 16.66
N PRO A 294 14.85 -2.33 15.79
CA PRO A 294 15.33 -0.96 16.03
C PRO A 294 14.29 0.14 15.69
N GLU A 295 12.99 -0.11 15.91
CA GLU A 295 11.93 0.84 15.53
C GLU A 295 12.03 2.17 16.29
N LEU A 296 12.31 2.10 17.59
CA LEU A 296 12.38 3.28 18.45
C LEU A 296 13.59 4.14 18.09
N GLU A 297 14.75 3.51 17.86
CA GLU A 297 15.99 4.18 17.47
C GLU A 297 15.85 4.81 16.10
N TYR A 298 15.22 4.13 15.13
CA TYR A 298 14.92 4.71 13.82
C TYR A 298 14.11 6.01 13.92
N GLY A 299 13.14 6.07 14.84
CA GLY A 299 12.33 7.27 15.06
C GLY A 299 13.07 8.41 15.77
N ARG A 300 14.15 8.09 16.51
CA ARG A 300 14.97 9.07 17.27
C ARG A 300 16.20 9.55 16.48
N MET A 301 16.68 8.74 15.54
CA MET A 301 17.85 9.06 14.73
C MET A 301 17.48 9.91 13.50
N ASN A 302 18.47 10.66 13.00
CA ASN A 302 18.32 11.52 11.83
C ASN A 302 18.45 10.73 10.50
N ILE A 303 17.67 9.65 10.37
CA ILE A 303 17.68 8.76 9.19
C ILE A 303 16.45 9.02 8.30
N GLY A 304 15.28 9.22 8.92
CA GLY A 304 14.04 9.51 8.22
C GLY A 304 13.71 11.01 8.22
N SER A 305 13.24 11.54 7.10
CA SER A 305 12.76 12.94 7.01
C SER A 305 11.35 13.16 7.58
N ARG A 306 10.71 12.10 8.07
CA ARG A 306 9.31 12.13 8.53
C ARG A 306 9.16 11.45 9.88
N PRO A 307 8.25 11.92 10.75
CA PRO A 307 7.87 11.22 11.96
C PRO A 307 7.45 9.77 11.64
N SER A 308 7.88 8.82 12.48
CA SER A 308 7.57 7.39 12.33
C SER A 308 6.10 7.06 12.59
N LYS A 309 5.45 7.83 13.47
CA LYS A 309 4.05 7.67 13.85
C LYS A 309 3.22 8.90 13.50
N ARG A 310 1.92 8.70 13.25
CA ARG A 310 0.93 9.78 13.13
C ARG A 310 0.52 10.32 14.51
N LYS A 311 0.43 9.45 15.52
CA LYS A 311 0.14 9.78 16.93
C LYS A 311 1.17 9.11 17.85
N PRO A 312 1.92 9.86 18.68
CA PRO A 312 3.02 9.30 19.49
C PRO A 312 2.62 8.17 20.43
N SER A 313 1.42 8.24 21.02
CA SER A 313 0.91 7.28 22.01
C SER A 313 0.20 6.06 21.41
N GLY A 314 0.04 5.97 20.08
CA GLY A 314 -0.67 4.85 19.44
C GLY A 314 0.16 3.57 19.31
N GLY A 315 -0.55 2.46 19.07
CA GLY A 315 -0.02 1.15 18.72
C GLY A 315 0.41 1.05 17.25
N ILE A 316 0.31 -0.14 16.66
CA ILE A 316 0.71 -0.39 15.27
C ILE A 316 -0.15 0.39 14.26
N GLU A 317 -1.39 0.73 14.63
CA GLU A 317 -2.30 1.54 13.84
C GLU A 317 -1.75 2.96 13.58
N SER A 318 -1.03 3.55 14.54
CA SER A 318 -0.43 4.88 14.38
C SER A 318 0.92 4.85 13.67
N LEU A 319 1.58 3.68 13.61
CA LEU A 319 2.85 3.49 12.92
C LEU A 319 2.66 3.56 11.40
N ARG A 320 3.53 4.31 10.72
CA ARG A 320 3.53 4.40 9.26
C ARG A 320 4.11 3.13 8.64
N ALA A 321 3.70 2.82 7.40
CA ALA A 321 4.14 1.61 6.72
C ALA A 321 5.66 1.53 6.47
N ILE A 322 6.37 2.65 6.29
CA ILE A 322 7.84 2.64 6.12
C ILE A 322 8.54 2.12 7.39
N PRO A 323 8.39 2.75 8.57
CA PRO A 323 8.95 2.22 9.82
C PRO A 323 8.58 0.76 10.08
N TRP A 324 7.33 0.37 9.81
CA TRP A 324 6.85 -1.00 9.98
C TRP A 324 7.67 -2.00 9.17
N ILE A 325 7.80 -1.79 7.86
CA ILE A 325 8.58 -2.69 7.00
C ILE A 325 10.08 -2.58 7.29
N PHE A 326 10.58 -1.37 7.58
CA PHE A 326 11.99 -1.11 7.85
C PHE A 326 12.48 -1.87 9.08
N ALA A 327 11.79 -1.75 10.21
CA ALA A 327 12.17 -2.35 11.48
C ALA A 327 12.34 -3.88 11.38
N TRP A 328 11.37 -4.57 10.78
CA TRP A 328 11.45 -6.03 10.57
C TRP A 328 12.42 -6.44 9.46
N THR A 329 12.79 -5.53 8.56
CA THR A 329 13.81 -5.77 7.54
C THR A 329 15.21 -5.71 8.15
N GLN A 330 15.44 -4.80 9.10
CA GLN A 330 16.73 -4.70 9.80
C GLN A 330 17.08 -6.01 10.50
N THR A 331 16.12 -6.68 11.13
CA THR A 331 16.36 -7.90 11.92
C THR A 331 16.28 -9.19 11.11
N ARG A 332 16.24 -9.08 9.77
CA ARG A 332 16.17 -10.22 8.84
C ARG A 332 14.96 -11.13 9.05
N PHE A 333 13.92 -10.65 9.73
CA PHE A 333 12.75 -11.47 10.05
C PHE A 333 11.58 -11.25 9.09
N HIS A 334 11.43 -10.04 8.56
CA HIS A 334 10.46 -9.70 7.51
C HIS A 334 8.99 -10.08 7.81
N LEU A 335 8.61 -10.16 9.10
CA LEU A 335 7.26 -10.52 9.58
C LEU A 335 6.10 -9.91 8.76
N PRO A 336 6.11 -8.61 8.39
CA PRO A 336 5.02 -7.99 7.66
C PRO A 336 4.73 -8.55 6.26
N VAL A 337 5.66 -9.30 5.68
CA VAL A 337 5.56 -9.78 4.30
C VAL A 337 4.89 -11.14 4.23
N TRP A 338 5.15 -12.04 5.19
CA TRP A 338 4.76 -13.44 5.11
C TRP A 338 3.70 -13.84 6.15
N LEU A 339 3.54 -13.09 7.24
CA LEU A 339 2.56 -13.44 8.28
C LEU A 339 1.13 -13.50 7.68
N GLY A 340 0.41 -14.59 7.96
CA GLY A 340 -0.90 -14.91 7.37
C GLY A 340 -0.86 -15.94 6.25
N PHE A 341 0.26 -16.08 5.52
CA PHE A 341 0.34 -17.05 4.40
C PHE A 341 0.33 -18.50 4.90
N GLY A 342 1.06 -18.81 5.98
CA GLY A 342 1.15 -20.15 6.53
C GLY A 342 -0.20 -20.70 6.95
N ALA A 343 -0.96 -19.97 7.78
CA ALA A 343 -2.29 -20.40 8.19
C ALA A 343 -3.25 -20.54 7.01
N ALA A 344 -3.21 -19.62 6.04
CA ALA A 344 -4.08 -19.68 4.87
C ALA A 344 -3.83 -20.93 4.02
N PHE A 345 -2.56 -21.24 3.70
CA PHE A 345 -2.23 -22.46 2.96
C PHE A 345 -2.58 -23.72 3.73
N ASN A 346 -2.21 -23.77 5.01
CA ASN A 346 -2.46 -24.93 5.84
C ASN A 346 -3.97 -25.22 5.96
N HIS A 347 -4.78 -24.17 6.17
CA HIS A 347 -6.23 -24.29 6.25
C HIS A 347 -6.85 -24.93 5.00
N VAL A 348 -6.54 -24.39 3.82
CA VAL A 348 -7.17 -24.90 2.59
C VAL A 348 -6.65 -26.29 2.20
N ILE A 349 -5.38 -26.61 2.48
CA ILE A 349 -4.82 -27.95 2.23
C ILE A 349 -5.43 -28.97 3.19
N ALA A 350 -5.62 -28.62 4.46
CA ALA A 350 -6.26 -29.49 5.45
C ALA A 350 -7.74 -29.74 5.14
N LYS A 351 -8.44 -28.74 4.59
CA LYS A 351 -9.84 -28.83 4.19
C LYS A 351 -10.07 -29.78 3.00
N ASP A 352 -9.19 -29.73 2.00
CA ASP A 352 -9.18 -30.66 0.88
C ASP A 352 -7.76 -30.86 0.35
N VAL A 353 -7.26 -32.09 0.43
CA VAL A 353 -5.90 -32.46 0.00
C VAL A 353 -5.65 -32.11 -1.47
N ARG A 354 -6.70 -32.05 -2.30
CA ARG A 354 -6.60 -31.67 -3.72
C ARG A 354 -6.23 -30.20 -3.91
N ASN A 355 -6.48 -29.35 -2.92
CA ASN A 355 -6.19 -27.92 -2.99
C ASN A 355 -4.70 -27.63 -3.18
N ILE A 356 -3.78 -28.52 -2.77
CA ILE A 356 -2.36 -28.33 -3.09
C ILE A 356 -2.11 -28.31 -4.60
N HIS A 357 -2.78 -29.19 -5.36
CA HIS A 357 -2.66 -29.24 -6.82
C HIS A 357 -3.33 -28.02 -7.46
N VAL A 358 -4.41 -27.49 -6.86
CA VAL A 358 -5.05 -26.24 -7.29
C VAL A 358 -4.10 -25.07 -7.11
N LEU A 359 -3.47 -24.93 -5.94
CA LEU A 359 -2.49 -23.87 -5.63
C LEU A 359 -1.27 -23.95 -6.56
N GLN A 360 -0.74 -25.14 -6.82
CA GLN A 360 0.33 -25.36 -7.80
C GLN A 360 -0.12 -25.01 -9.23
N GLY A 361 -1.37 -25.31 -9.57
CA GLY A 361 -2.00 -24.88 -10.82
C GLY A 361 -2.08 -23.37 -10.96
N MET A 362 -2.51 -22.68 -9.90
CA MET A 362 -2.54 -21.21 -9.81
C MET A 362 -1.13 -20.63 -9.98
N TYR A 363 -0.11 -21.18 -9.31
CA TYR A 363 1.27 -20.71 -9.43
C TYR A 363 1.80 -20.82 -10.87
N LYS A 364 1.48 -21.91 -11.56
CA LYS A 364 1.94 -22.14 -12.94
C LYS A 364 1.16 -21.34 -13.98
N GLN A 365 -0.14 -21.13 -13.78
CA GLN A 365 -1.05 -20.65 -14.83
C GLN A 365 -1.59 -19.24 -14.59
N TRP A 366 -1.56 -18.72 -13.37
CA TRP A 366 -2.11 -17.42 -13.03
C TRP A 366 -1.01 -16.42 -12.67
N PRO A 367 -0.70 -15.45 -13.56
CA PRO A 367 0.41 -14.52 -13.36
C PRO A 367 0.32 -13.74 -12.05
N PHE A 368 -0.89 -13.37 -11.60
CA PHE A 368 -1.08 -12.63 -10.34
C PHE A 368 -0.63 -13.45 -9.13
N PHE A 369 -1.05 -14.71 -9.05
CA PHE A 369 -0.67 -15.59 -7.95
C PHE A 369 0.83 -15.86 -7.99
N ARG A 370 1.38 -16.15 -9.18
CA ARG A 370 2.82 -16.35 -9.38
C ARG A 370 3.66 -15.22 -8.83
N VAL A 371 3.43 -13.97 -9.27
CA VAL A 371 4.24 -12.83 -8.82
C VAL A 371 4.06 -12.52 -7.33
N THR A 372 2.92 -12.91 -6.75
CA THR A 372 2.66 -12.77 -5.31
C THR A 372 3.54 -13.73 -4.53
N ILE A 373 3.61 -15.00 -4.94
CA ILE A 373 4.47 -16.02 -4.34
C ILE A 373 5.95 -15.71 -4.57
N ASP A 374 6.36 -15.38 -5.80
CA ASP A 374 7.76 -15.07 -6.15
C ASP A 374 8.33 -13.94 -5.28
N LEU A 375 7.50 -12.93 -4.96
CA LEU A 375 7.92 -11.85 -4.07
C LEU A 375 8.16 -12.34 -2.64
N VAL A 376 7.26 -13.17 -2.10
CA VAL A 376 7.39 -13.69 -0.74
C VAL A 376 8.58 -14.65 -0.67
N GLU A 377 8.81 -15.47 -1.69
CA GLU A 377 9.98 -16.33 -1.83
C GLU A 377 11.29 -15.53 -1.82
N MET A 378 11.35 -14.43 -2.58
CA MET A 378 12.50 -13.52 -2.59
C MET A 378 12.76 -12.89 -1.22
N VAL A 379 11.71 -12.61 -0.44
CA VAL A 379 11.86 -12.08 0.91
C VAL A 379 12.33 -13.16 1.89
N PHE A 380 11.85 -14.40 1.77
CA PHE A 380 12.41 -15.52 2.52
C PHE A 380 13.89 -15.74 2.20
N ALA A 381 14.32 -15.55 0.94
CA ALA A 381 15.73 -15.63 0.55
C ALA A 381 16.61 -14.50 1.14
N LYS A 382 16.00 -13.44 1.68
CA LYS A 382 16.69 -12.36 2.39
C LYS A 382 16.62 -12.51 3.91
N GLY A 383 15.73 -13.38 4.41
CA GLY A 383 15.50 -13.58 5.83
C GLY A 383 16.44 -14.60 6.44
N ASP A 384 16.69 -14.44 7.74
CA ASP A 384 17.51 -15.33 8.54
C ASP A 384 16.93 -15.43 9.96
N PRO A 385 16.21 -16.53 10.29
CA PRO A 385 15.63 -16.71 11.62
C PRO A 385 16.67 -16.90 12.72
N GLY A 386 17.91 -17.28 12.38
CA GLY A 386 19.03 -17.36 13.33
C GLY A 386 19.50 -15.98 13.76
N ILE A 387 19.60 -15.03 12.82
CA ILE A 387 19.85 -13.63 13.15
C ILE A 387 18.68 -13.05 13.95
N ALA A 388 17.43 -13.30 13.56
CA ALA A 388 16.28 -12.83 14.34
C ALA A 388 16.29 -13.36 15.78
N ALA A 389 16.68 -14.62 16.00
CA ALA A 389 16.85 -15.21 17.32
C ALA A 389 17.97 -14.55 18.14
N LEU A 390 19.04 -14.04 17.49
CA LEU A 390 20.09 -13.28 18.17
C LEU A 390 19.55 -11.95 18.73
N TYR A 391 18.75 -11.22 17.96
CA TYR A 391 18.10 -9.98 18.46
C TYR A 391 17.20 -10.29 19.66
N ASP A 392 16.39 -11.35 19.59
CA ASP A 392 15.57 -11.77 20.72
C ASP A 392 16.41 -12.05 21.96
N LYS A 393 17.48 -12.84 21.82
CA LYS A 393 18.34 -13.24 22.93
C LYS A 393 19.01 -12.05 23.62
N LEU A 394 19.37 -11.01 22.87
CA LEU A 394 20.10 -9.85 23.39
C LEU A 394 19.17 -8.74 23.91
N LEU A 395 18.03 -8.52 23.25
CA LEU A 395 17.23 -7.30 23.43
C LEU A 395 15.83 -7.55 24.01
N VAL A 396 15.31 -8.77 23.89
CA VAL A 396 13.96 -9.12 24.35
C VAL A 396 14.04 -9.76 25.72
N SER A 397 13.10 -9.41 26.60
CA SER A 397 12.98 -10.00 27.93
C SER A 397 12.66 -11.50 27.86
N GLU A 398 13.19 -12.29 28.80
CA GLU A 398 13.08 -13.76 28.78
C GLU A 398 11.64 -14.28 28.73
N ASP A 399 10.71 -13.55 29.35
CA ASP A 399 9.29 -13.88 29.38
C ASP A 399 8.56 -13.70 28.03
N LEU A 400 9.21 -13.07 27.04
CA LEU A 400 8.73 -12.93 25.66
C LEU A 400 9.45 -13.86 24.67
N TRP A 401 10.48 -14.60 25.09
CA TRP A 401 11.23 -15.48 24.18
C TRP A 401 10.36 -16.56 23.54
N ALA A 402 9.45 -17.18 24.30
CA ALA A 402 8.52 -18.18 23.78
C ALA A 402 7.60 -17.61 22.68
N PHE A 403 7.25 -16.32 22.78
CA PHE A 403 6.47 -15.64 21.73
C PHE A 403 7.30 -15.47 20.45
N GLY A 404 8.55 -15.02 20.57
CA GLY A 404 9.48 -14.93 19.44
C GLY A 404 9.78 -16.28 18.78
N GLU A 405 9.94 -17.33 19.57
CA GLU A 405 10.07 -18.71 19.08
C GLU A 405 8.85 -19.15 18.29
N LYS A 406 7.63 -18.88 18.79
CA LYS A 406 6.38 -19.17 18.07
C LYS A 406 6.35 -18.47 16.70
N LEU A 407 6.79 -17.21 16.62
CA LEU A 407 6.86 -16.50 15.34
C LEU A 407 7.90 -17.13 14.40
N ARG A 408 9.07 -17.55 14.89
CA ARG A 408 10.09 -18.24 14.07
C ARG A 408 9.63 -19.62 13.59
N THR A 409 8.88 -20.36 14.40
CA THR A 409 8.25 -21.61 13.95
C THR A 409 7.28 -21.35 12.80
N ASN A 410 6.44 -20.31 12.92
CA ASN A 410 5.52 -19.90 11.85
C ASN A 410 6.27 -19.46 10.57
N TYR A 411 7.40 -18.76 10.71
CA TYR A 411 8.28 -18.42 9.59
C TYR A 411 8.72 -19.67 8.81
N GLU A 412 9.21 -20.70 9.51
CA GLU A 412 9.69 -21.93 8.89
C GLU A 412 8.53 -22.73 8.26
N GLU A 413 7.40 -22.88 8.94
CA GLU A 413 6.21 -23.55 8.41
C GLU A 413 5.68 -22.85 7.15
N THR A 414 5.58 -21.52 7.18
CA THR A 414 5.15 -20.72 6.02
C THR A 414 6.10 -20.89 4.84
N LYS A 415 7.42 -20.89 5.09
CA LYS A 415 8.45 -21.09 4.06
C LYS A 415 8.30 -22.46 3.39
N GLN A 416 8.11 -23.53 4.17
CA GLN A 416 7.94 -24.89 3.62
C GLN A 416 6.67 -25.01 2.78
N LEU A 417 5.54 -24.50 3.26
CA LEU A 417 4.27 -24.51 2.51
C LEU A 417 4.39 -23.70 1.21
N LEU A 418 5.07 -22.56 1.26
CA LEU A 418 5.30 -21.74 0.06
C LEU A 418 6.12 -22.49 -0.99
N LEU A 419 7.21 -23.16 -0.60
CA LEU A 419 8.03 -23.97 -1.51
C LEU A 419 7.22 -25.12 -2.12
N GLN A 420 6.36 -25.77 -1.32
CA GLN A 420 5.46 -26.82 -1.81
C GLN A 420 4.44 -26.30 -2.84
N VAL A 421 3.90 -25.10 -2.62
CA VAL A 421 2.98 -24.42 -3.56
C VAL A 421 3.70 -24.02 -4.84
N ALA A 422 4.93 -23.50 -4.75
CA ALA A 422 5.75 -23.16 -5.91
C ALA A 422 6.25 -24.42 -6.67
N GLY A 423 6.36 -25.55 -5.97
CA GLY A 423 6.98 -26.77 -6.49
C GLY A 423 8.52 -26.69 -6.52
N HIS A 424 9.11 -25.84 -5.69
CA HIS A 424 10.56 -25.68 -5.55
C HIS A 424 11.08 -26.52 -4.37
N LYS A 425 12.31 -27.03 -4.47
CA LYS A 425 13.02 -27.69 -3.36
C LYS A 425 13.76 -26.70 -2.48
N ASP A 426 14.26 -25.62 -3.08
CA ASP A 426 14.99 -24.56 -2.40
C ASP A 426 14.46 -23.19 -2.79
N LEU A 427 14.65 -22.20 -1.92
CA LEU A 427 14.35 -20.80 -2.23
C LEU A 427 15.07 -20.34 -3.51
N LEU A 428 14.33 -19.64 -4.36
CA LEU A 428 14.76 -19.08 -5.63
C LEU A 428 15.32 -20.13 -6.60
N GLU A 429 14.77 -21.35 -6.58
CA GLU A 429 15.14 -22.41 -7.54
C GLU A 429 14.94 -21.95 -8.99
N GLY A 430 13.85 -21.21 -9.26
CA GLY A 430 13.56 -20.63 -10.57
C GLY A 430 14.36 -19.38 -10.95
N ASP A 431 15.17 -18.80 -10.05
CA ASP A 431 15.98 -17.59 -10.31
C ASP A 431 17.38 -17.69 -9.68
N PRO A 432 18.30 -18.48 -10.30
CA PRO A 432 19.65 -18.67 -9.78
C PRO A 432 20.48 -17.37 -9.82
N TYR A 433 20.18 -16.44 -10.71
CA TYR A 433 20.89 -15.16 -10.81
C TYR A 433 20.59 -14.26 -9.62
N LEU A 434 19.31 -14.15 -9.23
CA LEU A 434 18.93 -13.44 -8.01
C LEU A 434 19.50 -14.13 -6.78
N LYS A 435 19.40 -15.46 -6.69
CA LYS A 435 19.94 -16.26 -5.59
C LYS A 435 21.44 -15.99 -5.38
N GLN A 436 22.24 -16.00 -6.45
CA GLN A 436 23.67 -15.68 -6.39
C GLN A 436 23.92 -14.26 -5.84
N ARG A 437 23.20 -13.26 -6.37
CA ARG A 437 23.39 -11.85 -5.99
C ARG A 437 23.05 -11.60 -4.52
N LEU A 438 22.02 -12.25 -3.99
CA LEU A 438 21.66 -12.14 -2.58
C LEU A 438 22.71 -12.81 -1.69
N ARG A 439 23.14 -14.02 -2.04
CA ARG A 439 24.17 -14.77 -1.29
C ARG A 439 25.49 -14.02 -1.16
N LEU A 440 25.90 -13.28 -2.19
CA LEU A 440 27.12 -12.47 -2.15
C LEU A 440 27.03 -11.25 -1.21
N ARG A 441 25.82 -10.82 -0.84
CA ARG A 441 25.61 -9.70 0.08
C ARG A 441 25.55 -10.16 1.54
N ASP A 442 25.13 -11.41 1.77
CA ASP A 442 24.80 -11.90 3.10
C ASP A 442 25.95 -11.76 4.09
N SER A 443 27.19 -12.08 3.72
CA SER A 443 28.33 -11.96 4.65
C SER A 443 28.48 -10.55 5.22
N TYR A 444 28.35 -9.51 4.38
CA TYR A 444 28.43 -8.12 4.83
C TYR A 444 27.24 -7.73 5.68
N ILE A 445 26.03 -8.10 5.25
CA ILE A 445 24.79 -7.73 5.96
C ILE A 445 24.74 -8.43 7.32
N THR A 446 25.11 -9.71 7.40
CA THR A 446 25.16 -10.48 8.65
C THR A 446 26.15 -9.88 9.64
N THR A 447 27.33 -9.44 9.21
CA THR A 447 28.26 -8.71 10.09
C THR A 447 27.63 -7.44 10.65
N LEU A 448 26.93 -6.67 9.81
CA LEU A 448 26.23 -5.46 10.25
C LEU A 448 25.06 -5.78 11.18
N ASN A 449 24.36 -6.90 10.98
CA ASN A 449 23.27 -7.33 11.86
C ASN A 449 23.76 -7.66 13.27
N VAL A 450 24.85 -8.45 13.37
CA VAL A 450 25.45 -8.77 14.67
C VAL A 450 25.94 -7.47 15.33
N CYS A 451 26.64 -6.62 14.60
CA CYS A 451 27.09 -5.32 15.11
C CYS A 451 25.92 -4.47 15.64
N GLN A 452 24.83 -4.37 14.87
CA GLN A 452 23.63 -3.65 15.26
C GLN A 452 23.00 -4.23 16.54
N ALA A 453 22.82 -5.54 16.62
CA ALA A 453 22.19 -6.19 17.77
C ALA A 453 22.99 -6.02 19.07
N TYR A 454 24.31 -5.93 19.01
CA TYR A 454 25.17 -5.64 20.18
C TYR A 454 25.32 -4.14 20.48
N THR A 455 24.96 -3.27 19.53
CA THR A 455 25.01 -1.81 19.70
C THR A 455 23.74 -1.27 20.34
N LEU A 456 22.59 -1.86 19.97
CA LEU A 456 21.31 -1.70 20.67
C LEU A 456 21.42 -2.29 22.08
#